data_AF-A0A8H7S3W5-F1
#
_entry.id   AF-A0A8H7S3W5-F1
#
_cell.length_a   1.000
_cell.length_b   1.000
_cell.length_c   1.000
_cell.angle_alpha   90.00
_cell.angle_beta   90.00
_cell.angle_gamma   90.00
#
_symmetry.space_group_name_H-M   'P 1'
#
loop_
_entity.id
_entity.type
_entity.pdbx_description
1 polymer ?
#
loop_
_entity_poly.entity_id
_entity_poly.type
_entity_poly.pdbx_seq_one_letter_code
_entity_poly.pdbx_strand_id
1 'polypeptide(L)' 'MVFQRIVNYWVSTFITEKLLSSPTFHRMAATTHKHVSNATNKGSQVGNSFVKSFKENLEKEAKNIRK' A
#
# COMPACT_ATOMS: atom_id res chain seq x y z
N MET A 1 -1.54 -36.84 17.53
CA MET A 1 -0.77 -35.72 16.94
C MET A 1 -0.88 -35.62 15.42
N VAL A 2 -0.86 -36.72 14.64
CA VAL A 2 -0.96 -36.65 13.16
C VAL A 2 -2.38 -36.31 12.67
N PHE A 3 -3.41 -36.93 13.25
CA PHE A 3 -4.81 -36.68 12.89
C PHE A 3 -5.22 -35.21 13.07
N GLN A 4 -4.84 -34.59 14.19
CA GLN A 4 -5.11 -33.18 14.47
C GLN A 4 -4.43 -32.23 13.46
N ARG A 5 -3.24 -32.59 12.95
CA ARG A 5 -2.58 -31.84 11.87
C ARG A 5 -3.33 -31.96 10.55
N ILE A 6 -3.85 -33.14 10.23
CA ILE A 6 -4.63 -33.36 9.00
C ILE A 6 -5.95 -32.59 9.05
N VAL A 7 -6.65 -32.60 10.19
CA VAL A 7 -7.88 -31.82 10.38
C VAL A 7 -7.58 -30.32 10.29
N ASN A 8 -6.53 -29.83 10.95
CA ASN A 8 -6.13 -28.42 10.85
C ASN A 8 -5.78 -28.01 9.42
N TYR A 9 -5.08 -28.87 8.67
CA TYR A 9 -4.77 -28.64 7.27
C TYR A 9 -6.05 -28.57 6.42
N TRP A 10 -6.97 -29.52 6.58
CA TRP A 10 -8.24 -29.53 5.84
C TRP A 10 -9.11 -28.33 6.16
N VAL A 11 -9.23 -27.94 7.43
CA VAL A 11 -10.00 -26.77 7.85
C VAL A 11 -9.37 -25.49 7.29
N SER A 12 -8.03 -25.36 7.35
CA SER A 12 -7.32 -24.23 6.74
C SER A 12 -7.57 -24.16 5.24
N THR A 13 -7.40 -25.28 4.52
CA THR A 13 -7.60 -25.36 3.07
C THR A 13 -9.05 -25.03 2.70
N PHE A 14 -10.03 -25.57 3.42
CA PHE A 14 -11.46 -25.30 3.18
C PHE A 14 -11.81 -23.82 3.41
N ILE A 15 -11.31 -23.22 4.50
CA ILE A 15 -11.51 -21.80 4.77
C ILE A 15 -10.86 -20.96 3.67
N THR A 16 -9.62 -21.28 3.28
CA THR A 16 -8.91 -20.57 2.20
C THR A 16 -9.64 -20.68 0.87
N GLU A 17 -10.10 -21.87 0.47
CA GLU A 17 -10.87 -22.07 -0.76
C GLU A 17 -12.20 -21.31 -0.73
N LYS A 18 -12.92 -21.33 0.39
CA LYS A 18 -14.17 -20.57 0.52
C LYS A 18 -13.94 -19.06 0.51
N LEU A 19 -12.86 -18.59 1.12
CA LEU A 19 -12.47 -17.19 1.11
C LEU A 19 -12.07 -16.73 -0.30
N LEU A 20 -11.30 -17.53 -1.04
CA LEU A 20 -10.91 -17.27 -2.43
C LEU A 20 -12.07 -17.44 -3.41
N SER A 21 -13.06 -18.30 -3.10
CA SER A 21 -14.29 -18.38 -3.89
C SER A 21 -15.24 -17.21 -3.64
N SER A 22 -14.99 -16.41 -2.60
CA SER A 22 -15.90 -15.33 -2.21
C SER A 22 -15.69 -14.09 -3.10
N PRO A 23 -16.69 -13.69 -3.91
CA PRO A 23 -16.63 -12.47 -4.71
C PRO A 23 -16.51 -11.22 -3.82
N THR A 24 -16.95 -11.29 -2.56
CA THR A 24 -16.81 -10.22 -1.58
C THR A 24 -15.35 -10.03 -1.16
N PHE A 25 -14.59 -11.11 -0.98
CA PHE A 25 -13.15 -11.05 -0.69
C PHE A 25 -12.37 -10.43 -1.86
N HIS A 26 -12.69 -10.82 -3.10
CA HIS A 26 -12.09 -10.20 -4.28
C HIS A 26 -12.43 -8.72 -4.44
N ARG A 27 -13.69 -8.33 -4.16
CA ARG A 27 -14.09 -6.91 -4.15
C ARG A 27 -13.36 -6.11 -3.08
N MET A 28 -13.21 -6.67 -1.88
CA MET A 28 -12.47 -6.06 -0.79
C MET A 28 -10.99 -5.89 -1.16
N ALA A 29 -10.34 -6.95 -1.67
CA ALA A 29 -8.96 -6.89 -2.11
C ALA A 29 -8.76 -5.85 -3.23
N ALA A 30 -9.62 -5.84 -4.26
CA ALA A 30 -9.57 -4.85 -5.33
C ALA A 30 -9.74 -3.42 -4.80
N THR A 31 -10.63 -3.21 -3.83
CA THR A 31 -10.87 -1.90 -3.20
C THR A 31 -9.66 -1.46 -2.39
N THR A 32 -9.05 -2.35 -1.61
CA THR A 32 -7.83 -2.08 -0.83
C THR A 32 -6.66 -1.76 -1.75
N HIS A 33 -6.42 -2.54 -2.81
CA HIS A 33 -5.37 -2.23 -3.79
C HIS A 33 -5.58 -0.88 -4.48
N LYS A 34 -6.83 -0.55 -4.84
CA LYS A 34 -7.18 0.77 -5.41
C LYS A 34 -6.96 1.90 -4.41
N HIS A 35 -7.34 1.70 -3.14
CA HIS A 35 -7.17 2.70 -2.09
C HIS A 35 -5.70 2.97 -1.80
N VAL A 36 -4.89 1.91 -1.62
CA VAL A 36 -3.45 2.03 -1.39
C VAL A 36 -2.75 2.67 -2.58
N SER A 37 -3.09 2.26 -3.82
CA SER A 37 -2.51 2.86 -5.03
C SER A 37 -2.84 4.37 -5.13
N ASN A 38 -4.09 4.76 -4.85
CA ASN A 38 -4.49 6.16 -4.84
C ASN A 38 -3.78 6.97 -3.74
N ALA A 39 -3.63 6.42 -2.54
CA ALA A 39 -2.92 7.07 -1.44
C ALA A 39 -1.44 7.25 -1.77
N THR A 40 -0.78 6.21 -2.29
CA THR A 40 0.62 6.26 -2.73
C THR A 40 0.83 7.27 -3.86
N ASN A 41 -0.04 7.29 -4.87
CA ASN A 41 0.06 8.24 -5.99
C ASN A 41 -0.09 9.69 -5.51
N LYS A 42 -1.06 9.95 -4.62
CA LYS A 42 -1.23 11.28 -4.00
C LYS A 42 -0.01 11.65 -3.16
N GLY A 43 0.50 10.73 -2.35
CA GLY A 43 1.70 10.94 -1.54
C GLY A 43 2.94 11.25 -2.37
N SER A 44 3.15 10.51 -3.47
CA SER A 44 4.25 10.73 -4.42
C SER A 44 4.16 12.10 -5.08
N GLN A 45 2.95 12.53 -5.49
CA GLN A 45 2.74 13.84 -6.10
C GLN A 45 3.04 14.99 -5.12
N VAL A 46 2.56 14.87 -3.88
CA VAL A 46 2.83 15.87 -2.82
C VAL A 46 4.32 15.89 -2.46
N GLY A 47 4.94 14.72 -2.32
CA GLY A 47 6.38 14.60 -2.02
C GLY A 47 7.25 15.25 -3.11
N ASN A 48 6.95 15.01 -4.39
CA ASN A 48 7.67 15.63 -5.48
C ASN A 48 7.50 17.16 -5.51
N SER A 49 6.29 17.66 -5.24
CA SER A 49 6.06 19.10 -5.12
C SER A 49 6.84 19.70 -3.96
N PHE A 50 6.87 19.03 -2.81
CA PHE A 50 7.63 19.47 -1.64
C PHE A 50 9.13 19.53 -1.93
N VAL A 51 9.72 18.47 -2.48
CA VAL A 51 11.15 18.43 -2.82
C VAL A 51 11.52 19.54 -3.80
N LYS A 52 10.67 19.79 -4.81
CA LYS A 52 10.87 20.87 -5.77
C LYS A 52 10.85 22.24 -5.10
N SER A 53 9.81 22.54 -4.32
CA SER A 53 9.70 23.82 -3.59
C SER A 53 10.81 23.99 -2.55
N PHE A 54 11.22 22.92 -1.88
CA PHE A 54 12.32 22.93 -0.92
C PHE A 54 13.65 23.27 -1.61
N LYS A 55 13.95 22.62 -2.75
CA LYS A 55 15.15 22.92 -3.54
C LYS A 55 15.15 24.37 -4.05
N GLU A 56 14.03 24.84 -4.58
CA GLU A 56 13.89 26.23 -5.03
C GLU A 56 14.10 27.24 -3.91
N ASN A 57 13.62 26.95 -2.69
CA ASN A 57 13.87 27.81 -1.53
C ASN A 57 15.34 27.78 -1.09
N LEU A 58 15.98 26.62 -1.05
CA LEU A 58 17.41 26.52 -0.77
C LEU A 58 18.26 27.29 -1.78
N GLU A 59 17.93 27.23 -3.07
CA GLU A 59 18.63 27.98 -4.11
C GLU A 59 18.45 29.51 -3.95
N LYS A 60 17.26 29.95 -3.52
CA LYS A 60 17.00 31.37 -3.22
C LYS A 60 17.78 31.84 -2.00
N GLU A 61 17.78 31.05 -0.92
CA GLU A 61 18.56 31.36 0.28
C GLU A 61 20.06 31.37 -0.01
N ALA A 62 20.57 30.40 -0.77
CA ALA A 62 21.98 30.36 -1.17
C ALA A 62 22.39 31.57 -2.04
N LYS A 63 21.49 32.08 -2.88
CA LYS A 63 21.72 33.32 -3.65
C LYS A 63 21.68 34.57 -2.77
N ASN A 64 20.82 34.62 -1.77
CA ASN A 64 20.77 35.72 -0.80
C ASN A 64 22.00 35.76 0.11
N ILE A 65 22.58 34.61 0.45
CA ILE A 65 23.80 34.52 1.26
C ILE A 65 25.06 34.89 0.44
N ARG A 66 25.03 34.73 -0.89
CA ARG A 66 26.14 35.06 -1.79
C ARG A 66 26.19 36.54 -2.24
N LYS A 67 25.18 37.34 -1.90
CA LYS A 67 25.15 38.78 -2.12
C LYS A 67 25.57 39.52 -0.85
#